data_AF-A0A565BEY7-F1
#
_entry.id   AF-A0A565BEY7-F1
#
_cell.length_a   1.000
_cell.length_b   1.000
_cell.length_c   1.000
_cell.angle_alpha   90.00
_cell.angle_beta   90.00
_cell.angle_gamma   90.00
#
_symmetry.space_group_name_H-M   'P 1'
#
loop_
_entity.id
_entity.type
_entity.pdbx_description
1 polymer ?
#
loop_
_entity_poly.entity_id
_entity_poly.type
_entity_poly.pdbx_seq_one_letter_code
_entity_poly.pdbx_strand_id
1 'polypeptide(L)'
;MSAEGEREGLSYRLIGTEGNIGSWGHEYVRNLAGEIAQEYTKRQSEEAPIDDLMELVQQIVAFHMKHYAETEAVDLLMDVEDLDLLLEHVDKANFKRMCNYLTSAANMLNKYLPHVLIC
;
A
#
# COMPACT_ATOMS: atom_id res chain seq x y z
N MET A 1 3.38 7.43 19.06
CA MET A 1 4.06 7.01 17.82
C MET A 1 5.32 6.30 18.27
N SER A 2 5.47 5.02 17.95
CA SER A 2 6.68 4.24 18.26
C SER A 2 7.90 4.86 17.58
N ALA A 3 9.11 4.50 18.01
CA ALA A 3 10.32 5.03 17.40
C ALA A 3 10.37 4.67 15.91
N GLU A 4 10.80 5.62 15.06
CA GLU A 4 10.96 5.39 13.63
C GLU A 4 11.84 4.15 13.40
N GLY A 5 11.28 3.11 12.79
CA GLY A 5 11.97 1.88 12.42
C GLY A 5 11.65 0.63 13.26
N GLU A 6 10.92 0.73 14.37
CA GLU A 6 10.64 -0.45 15.21
C GLU A 6 9.52 -1.36 14.69
N ARG A 7 8.72 -0.91 13.69
CA ARG A 7 7.63 -1.68 13.04
C ARG A 7 6.76 -2.46 14.05
N GLU A 8 6.54 -1.85 15.21
CA GLU A 8 5.89 -2.53 16.33
C GLU A 8 4.46 -2.91 15.96
N GLY A 9 3.77 -2.06 15.18
CA GLY A 9 2.39 -2.29 14.75
C GLY A 9 2.23 -3.54 13.89
N LEU A 10 3.08 -3.71 12.89
CA LEU A 10 3.13 -4.88 12.02
C LEU A 10 3.52 -6.14 12.79
N SER A 11 4.53 -6.05 13.66
CA SER A 11 4.94 -7.19 14.50
C SER A 11 3.80 -7.70 15.37
N TYR A 12 3.10 -6.80 16.08
CA TYR A 12 1.93 -7.17 16.87
C TYR A 12 0.78 -7.69 16.01
N ARG A 13 0.63 -7.18 14.78
CA ARG A 13 -0.42 -7.65 13.86
C ARG A 13 -0.15 -9.07 13.36
N LEU A 14 1.09 -9.41 13.04
CA LEU A 14 1.48 -10.74 12.56
C LEU A 14 1.45 -11.80 13.67
N ILE A 15 1.75 -11.43 14.92
CA ILE A 15 1.71 -12.35 16.08
C ILE A 15 0.29 -12.45 16.69
N GLY A 16 -0.53 -11.43 16.48
CA GLY A 16 -1.86 -11.28 17.07
C GLY A 16 -2.93 -12.21 16.50
N THR A 17 -4.15 -12.08 17.02
CA THR A 17 -5.31 -12.80 16.50
C THR A 17 -5.87 -12.15 15.24
N GLU A 18 -6.32 -12.96 14.29
CA GLU A 18 -6.99 -12.51 13.07
C GLU A 18 -8.31 -11.81 13.42
N GLY A 19 -8.29 -10.48 13.40
CA GLY A 19 -9.46 -9.62 13.58
C GLY A 19 -9.61 -8.65 12.41
N ASN A 20 -10.78 -8.02 12.28
CA ASN A 20 -11.02 -7.03 11.23
C ASN A 20 -9.99 -5.89 11.29
N ILE A 21 -9.22 -5.69 10.21
CA ILE A 21 -8.11 -4.73 10.13
C ILE A 21 -8.56 -3.27 10.34
N GLY A 22 -9.81 -2.96 9.96
CA GLY A 22 -10.39 -1.63 10.07
C GLY A 22 -10.93 -1.27 11.45
N SER A 23 -10.91 -2.20 12.42
CA SER A 23 -11.48 -1.97 13.77
C SER A 23 -10.86 -0.77 14.51
N TRP A 24 -9.62 -0.44 14.17
CA TRP A 24 -8.85 0.65 14.79
C TRP A 24 -8.88 1.95 13.95
N GLY A 25 -9.58 1.94 12.81
CA GLY A 25 -9.79 3.11 11.95
C GLY A 25 -8.67 3.37 10.94
N HIS A 26 -8.86 4.41 10.13
CA HIS A 26 -8.02 4.73 8.97
C HIS A 26 -6.56 5.03 9.32
N GLU A 27 -6.29 5.72 10.43
CA GLU A 27 -4.93 6.09 10.83
C GLU A 27 -4.08 4.87 11.15
N TYR A 28 -4.66 3.89 11.84
CA TYR A 28 -4.00 2.61 12.10
C TYR A 28 -3.68 1.89 10.79
N VAL A 29 -4.66 1.80 9.89
CA VAL A 29 -4.49 1.13 8.58
C VAL A 29 -3.42 1.84 7.74
N ARG A 30 -3.37 3.17 7.75
CA ARG A 30 -2.37 3.97 7.05
C ARG A 30 -0.97 3.71 7.57
N ASN A 31 -0.80 3.71 8.90
CA ASN A 31 0.50 3.42 9.52
C ASN A 31 0.94 1.98 9.24
N LEU A 32 0.01 1.03 9.32
CA LEU A 32 0.28 -0.37 9.00
C LEU A 32 0.68 -0.57 7.53
N ALA A 33 0.02 0.11 6.58
CA ALA A 33 0.39 0.09 5.17
C ALA A 33 1.84 0.57 4.96
N GLY A 34 2.25 1.65 5.62
CA GLY A 34 3.63 2.15 5.56
C GLY A 34 4.65 1.16 6.15
N GLU A 35 4.33 0.51 7.27
CA GLU A 35 5.20 -0.53 7.86
C GLU A 35 5.32 -1.76 6.95
N ILE A 36 4.22 -2.17 6.30
CA ILE A 36 4.20 -3.28 5.33
C ILE A 36 5.07 -2.95 4.12
N ALA A 37 4.95 -1.76 3.53
CA ALA A 37 5.77 -1.34 2.38
C ALA A 37 7.28 -1.43 2.69
N GLN A 38 7.68 -0.94 3.86
CA GLN A 38 9.08 -1.01 4.31
C GLN A 38 9.55 -2.45 4.58
N GLU A 39 8.70 -3.27 5.20
CA GLU A 39 9.02 -4.68 5.46
C GLU A 39 9.08 -5.49 4.16
N TYR A 40 8.18 -5.25 3.22
CA TYR A 40 8.16 -5.86 1.89
C TYR A 40 9.48 -5.61 1.18
N THR A 41 9.92 -4.35 1.10
CA THR A 41 11.18 -3.98 0.45
C THR A 41 12.37 -4.71 1.10
N LYS A 42 12.38 -4.78 2.43
CA LYS A 42 13.42 -5.50 3.18
C LYS A 42 13.41 -6.99 2.84
N ARG A 43 12.26 -7.66 2.98
CA ARG A 43 12.14 -9.11 2.74
C ARG A 43 12.43 -9.48 1.29
N GLN A 44 12.03 -8.63 0.34
CA GLN A 44 12.37 -8.81 -1.08
C GLN A 44 13.89 -8.77 -1.29
N SER A 45 14.60 -7.82 -0.66
CA SER A 45 16.06 -7.74 -0.74
C SER A 45 16.80 -8.91 -0.06
N GLU A 46 16.16 -9.55 0.92
CA GLU A 46 16.68 -10.71 1.67
C GLU A 46 16.19 -12.05 1.09
N GLU A 47 15.41 -12.04 -0.01
CA GLU A 47 14.72 -13.22 -0.57
C GLU A 47 13.89 -14.01 0.47
N ALA A 48 13.32 -13.29 1.44
CA ALA A 48 12.49 -13.84 2.52
C ALA A 48 11.01 -13.96 2.09
N PRO A 49 10.22 -14.85 2.72
CA PRO A 49 8.81 -15.01 2.38
C PRO A 49 8.00 -13.74 2.67
N ILE A 50 7.07 -13.44 1.76
CA ILE A 50 6.21 -12.24 1.79
C ILE A 50 4.71 -12.58 1.83
N ASP A 51 4.34 -13.87 1.84
CA ASP A 51 2.94 -14.31 1.72
C ASP A 51 2.05 -13.74 2.84
N ASP A 52 2.55 -13.70 4.06
CA ASP A 52 1.90 -13.10 5.23
C ASP A 52 1.65 -11.59 5.07
N LEU A 53 2.60 -10.88 4.44
CA LEU A 53 2.44 -9.46 4.12
C LEU A 53 1.37 -9.27 3.04
N MET A 54 1.38 -10.11 2.00
CA MET A 54 0.41 -10.00 0.90
C MET A 54 -1.03 -10.28 1.35
N GLU A 55 -1.24 -11.20 2.30
CA GLU A 55 -2.55 -11.39 2.93
C GLU A 55 -3.05 -10.13 3.66
N LEU A 56 -2.15 -9.40 4.32
CA LEU A 56 -2.49 -8.12 4.95
C LEU A 56 -2.75 -7.03 3.92
N VAL A 57 -1.95 -6.95 2.84
CA VAL A 57 -2.16 -6.01 1.74
C VAL A 57 -3.56 -6.15 1.16
N GLN A 58 -4.00 -7.37 0.86
CA GLN A 58 -5.35 -7.61 0.33
C GLN A 58 -6.45 -7.09 1.27
N GLN A 59 -6.29 -7.31 2.59
CA GLN A 59 -7.24 -6.78 3.59
C GLN A 59 -7.25 -5.25 3.63
N ILE A 60 -6.08 -4.61 3.55
CA ILE A 60 -5.93 -3.15 3.57
C ILE A 60 -6.52 -2.52 2.30
N VAL A 61 -6.23 -3.09 1.13
CA VAL A 61 -6.76 -2.62 -0.16
C VAL A 61 -8.28 -2.71 -0.16
N ALA A 62 -8.85 -3.84 0.24
CA ALA A 62 -10.30 -4.00 0.36
C ALA A 62 -10.91 -2.97 1.34
N PHE A 63 -10.23 -2.69 2.46
CA PHE A 63 -10.65 -1.66 3.40
C PHE A 63 -10.64 -0.26 2.77
N HIS A 64 -9.55 0.14 2.13
CA HIS A 64 -9.42 1.46 1.50
C HIS A 64 -10.45 1.67 0.39
N MET A 65 -10.63 0.67 -0.47
CA MET A 65 -11.61 0.72 -1.56
C MET A 65 -13.05 0.87 -1.04
N LYS A 66 -13.39 0.16 0.04
CA LYS A 66 -14.72 0.27 0.67
C LYS A 66 -14.99 1.65 1.28
N HIS A 67 -13.94 2.39 1.66
CA HIS A 67 -14.05 3.68 2.33
C HIS A 67 -13.62 4.87 1.44
N TYR A 68 -13.63 4.71 0.11
CA TYR A 68 -13.31 5.77 -0.85
C TYR A 68 -11.89 6.37 -0.67
N ALA A 69 -10.95 5.54 -0.23
CA ALA A 69 -9.54 5.88 -0.09
C ALA A 69 -8.73 5.20 -1.21
N GLU A 70 -9.19 5.34 -2.46
CA GLU A 70 -8.62 4.59 -3.59
C GLU A 70 -7.17 4.99 -3.88
N THR A 71 -6.79 6.25 -3.59
CA THR A 71 -5.42 6.73 -3.75
C THR A 71 -4.45 6.01 -2.83
N GLU A 72 -4.84 5.79 -1.57
CA GLU A 72 -4.04 5.08 -0.57
C GLU A 72 -3.91 3.59 -0.91
N ALA A 73 -4.97 2.98 -1.47
CA ALA A 73 -4.89 1.61 -1.98
C ALA A 73 -3.89 1.51 -3.14
N VAL A 74 -3.95 2.44 -4.09
CA VAL A 74 -3.03 2.46 -5.23
C VAL A 74 -1.59 2.67 -4.78
N ASP A 75 -1.33 3.61 -3.86
CA ASP A 75 0.02 3.86 -3.35
C ASP A 75 0.62 2.61 -2.69
N LEU A 76 -0.14 1.93 -1.82
CA LEU A 76 0.32 0.68 -1.21
C LEU A 76 0.63 -0.40 -2.25
N LEU A 77 -0.24 -0.56 -3.26
CA LEU A 77 -0.02 -1.55 -4.33
C LEU A 77 1.19 -1.23 -5.20
N MET A 78 1.52 0.05 -5.39
CA MET A 78 2.77 0.46 -6.03
C MET A 78 3.98 0.10 -5.17
N ASP A 79 3.91 0.32 -3.86
CA ASP A 79 5.01 0.03 -2.92
C ASP A 79 5.31 -1.48 -2.81
N VAL A 80 4.29 -2.34 -2.96
CA VAL A 80 4.46 -3.81 -2.96
C VAL A 80 4.52 -4.43 -4.36
N GLU A 81 4.63 -3.59 -5.40
CA GLU A 81 4.81 -4.02 -6.79
C GLU A 81 3.71 -4.96 -7.35
N ASP A 82 2.50 -4.92 -6.79
CA ASP A 82 1.37 -5.80 -7.17
C ASP A 82 0.13 -5.01 -7.60
N LEU A 83 0.30 -4.17 -8.63
CA LEU A 83 -0.78 -3.29 -9.10
C LEU A 83 -1.95 -4.06 -9.74
N ASP A 84 -1.76 -5.31 -10.14
CA ASP A 84 -2.79 -6.13 -10.78
C ASP A 84 -3.97 -6.42 -9.84
N LEU A 85 -3.74 -6.49 -8.52
CA LEU A 85 -4.79 -6.59 -7.50
C LEU A 85 -5.82 -5.47 -7.57
N LEU A 86 -5.46 -4.31 -8.14
CA LEU A 86 -6.38 -3.20 -8.32
C LEU A 86 -7.58 -3.58 -9.20
N LEU A 87 -7.37 -4.46 -10.20
CA LEU A 87 -8.39 -4.87 -11.16
C LEU A 87 -9.60 -5.54 -10.52
N GLU A 88 -9.41 -6.18 -9.37
CA GLU A 88 -10.49 -6.84 -8.60
C GLU A 88 -11.45 -5.85 -7.94
N HIS A 89 -10.99 -4.61 -7.74
CA HIS A 89 -11.72 -3.58 -7.00
C HIS A 89 -12.21 -2.42 -7.89
N VAL A 90 -11.90 -2.45 -9.18
CA VAL A 90 -12.30 -1.41 -10.13
C VAL A 90 -13.76 -1.56 -10.55
N ASP A 91 -14.52 -0.49 -10.42
CA ASP A 91 -15.92 -0.39 -10.85
C ASP A 91 -16.24 0.94 -11.54
N LYS A 92 -17.49 1.11 -11.96
CA LYS A 92 -17.96 2.33 -12.65
C LYS A 92 -17.89 3.58 -11.76
N ALA A 93 -17.93 3.44 -10.44
CA ALA A 93 -17.95 4.54 -9.49
C ALA A 93 -16.54 5.06 -9.17
N ASN A 94 -15.51 4.21 -9.23
CA ASN A 94 -14.12 4.57 -8.88
C ASN A 94 -13.16 4.64 -10.08
N PHE A 95 -13.44 3.98 -11.21
CA PHE A 95 -12.54 3.88 -12.36
C PHE A 95 -11.96 5.23 -12.80
N LYS A 96 -12.82 6.25 -12.95
CA LYS A 96 -12.38 7.58 -13.39
C LYS A 96 -11.39 8.23 -12.42
N ARG A 97 -11.60 8.06 -11.10
CA ARG A 97 -10.69 8.64 -10.08
C ARG A 97 -9.34 7.94 -10.14
N MET A 98 -9.31 6.62 -10.21
CA MET A 98 -8.07 5.85 -10.26
C MET A 98 -7.29 6.10 -11.56
N CYS A 99 -7.93 6.10 -12.72
CA CYS A 99 -7.25 6.42 -13.98
C CYS A 99 -6.63 7.82 -13.96
N ASN A 100 -7.34 8.81 -13.41
CA ASN A 100 -6.82 10.16 -13.28
C ASN A 100 -5.61 10.20 -12.32
N TYR A 101 -5.67 9.45 -11.22
CA TYR A 101 -4.57 9.35 -10.26
C TYR A 101 -3.32 8.73 -10.89
N LEU A 102 -3.44 7.56 -11.51
CA LEU A 102 -2.35 6.86 -12.20
C LEU A 102 -1.75 7.71 -13.33
N THR A 103 -2.60 8.37 -14.12
CA THR A 103 -2.15 9.29 -15.18
C THR A 103 -1.37 10.47 -14.59
N SER A 104 -1.81 11.01 -13.46
CA SER A 104 -1.13 12.13 -12.79
C SER A 104 0.22 11.69 -12.21
N ALA A 105 0.29 10.50 -11.60
CA ALA A 105 1.53 9.91 -11.11
C ALA A 105 2.54 9.70 -12.25
N ALA A 106 2.10 9.12 -13.37
CA ALA A 106 2.93 8.94 -14.57
C ALA A 106 3.43 10.28 -15.14
N ASN A 107 2.56 11.29 -15.20
CA ASN A 107 2.93 12.62 -15.66
C ASN A 107 3.94 13.31 -14.73
N MET A 108 3.80 13.11 -13.41
CA MET A 108 4.76 13.61 -12.44
C MET A 108 6.14 13.01 -12.72
N LEU A 109 6.23 11.69 -12.87
CA LEU A 109 7.49 11.02 -13.22
C LEU A 109 8.08 11.57 -14.51
N ASN A 110 7.28 11.69 -15.58
CA ASN A 110 7.74 12.21 -16.87
C ASN A 110 8.26 13.66 -16.80
N LYS A 111 7.68 14.50 -15.94
CA LYS A 111 8.13 15.88 -15.75
C LYS A 111 9.52 15.97 -15.10
N TYR A 112 9.82 15.08 -14.17
CA TYR A 112 11.07 15.12 -13.40
C TYR A 112 12.18 14.24 -13.98
N LEU A 113 11.85 13.23 -14.80
CA LEU A 113 12.80 12.36 -15.50
C LEU A 113 13.92 13.12 -16.26
N PRO A 114 13.64 14.20 -17.02
CA PRO A 114 14.68 14.98 -17.70
C PRO A 114 15.67 15.63 -16.73
N HIS A 115 15.24 15.95 -15.51
CA HIS A 115 16.12 16.55 -14.51
C HIS A 115 17.02 15.52 -13.81
N VAL A 116 16.56 14.27 -13.70
CA VAL A 116 17.35 13.16 -13.12
C VAL A 116 18.41 12.66 -14.08
N LEU A 117 18.15 12.68 -15.40
CA LEU A 117 19.10 12.24 -16.44
C LEU A 117 20.20 13.27 -16.79
N ILE A 118 20.15 14.49 -16.24
CA ILE A 118 21.13 15.56 -16.48
C ILE A 118 22.11 15.72 -15.29
N CYS A 119 21.90 14.98 -14.19
CA CYS A 119 22.85 14.84 -13.07
C CYS A 119 23.63 13.52 -13.19
#